data_AF-A0A6P9AD97-F1
#
_entry.id   AF-A0A6P9AD97-F1
#
_cell.length_a   1.000
_cell.length_b   1.000
_cell.length_c   1.000
_cell.angle_alpha   90.00
_cell.angle_beta   90.00
_cell.angle_gamma   90.00
#
_symmetry.space_group_name_H-M   'P 1'
#
loop_
_entity.id
_entity.type
_entity.pdbx_description
1 polymer ?
#
loop_
_entity_poly.entity_id
_entity_poly.type
_entity_poly.pdbx_seq_one_letter_code
_entity_poly.pdbx_strand_id
1 'polypeptide(L)'
;MLPKDKPIVTTPIREVRYIEEKARTRKALREYIIKERSNPFRQAANMGGGYIQDPAFVRYEASNIFTAEMAHFKFTWRTTGFFLGFVIGPMVAIGIVSEYYRRAFDAKVRRGEVSYFDRFNKFT
;
A
#
# COMPACT_ATOMS: atom_id res chain seq x y z
N MET A 1 15.01 41.69 -24.08
CA MET A 1 15.49 41.75 -22.67
C MET A 1 15.44 40.34 -22.10
N LEU A 2 16.59 39.72 -21.84
CA LEU A 2 16.69 38.37 -21.26
C LEU A 2 16.53 38.50 -19.73
N PRO A 3 15.73 37.64 -19.06
CA PRO A 3 15.53 37.71 -17.62
C PRO A 3 16.85 37.38 -16.89
N LYS A 4 17.24 38.28 -15.96
CA LYS A 4 18.59 38.41 -15.38
C LYS A 4 18.88 37.45 -14.22
N ASP A 5 17.90 36.66 -13.77
CA ASP A 5 17.96 35.96 -12.47
C ASP A 5 17.73 34.45 -12.56
N LYS A 6 18.40 33.75 -13.49
CA LYS A 6 18.49 32.28 -13.40
C LYS A 6 19.76 31.93 -12.63
N PRO A 7 19.66 31.21 -11.49
CA PRO A 7 20.85 30.78 -10.77
C PRO A 7 21.71 29.93 -11.71
N ILE A 8 23.00 30.23 -11.76
CA ILE A 8 23.98 29.43 -12.51
C ILE A 8 24.11 28.11 -11.75
N VAL A 9 23.34 27.10 -12.17
CA VAL A 9 23.45 25.76 -11.61
C VAL A 9 24.76 25.17 -12.13
N THR A 10 25.81 25.21 -11.33
CA THR A 10 27.07 24.51 -11.59
C THR A 10 26.88 23.02 -11.29
N THR A 11 26.08 22.33 -12.10
CA THR A 11 25.91 20.88 -12.00
C THR A 11 27.18 20.17 -12.51
N PRO A 12 27.70 19.17 -11.78
CA PRO A 12 28.79 18.34 -12.29
C PRO A 12 28.34 17.61 -13.57
N ILE A 13 29.29 17.34 -14.48
CA ILE A 13 29.04 16.73 -15.80
C ILE A 13 28.19 15.44 -15.71
N ARG A 14 28.34 14.67 -14.62
CA ARG A 14 27.55 13.47 -14.35
C ARG A 14 26.05 13.74 -14.19
N GLU A 15 25.69 14.81 -13.49
CA GLU A 15 24.28 15.17 -13.26
C GLU A 15 23.63 15.67 -14.54
N VAL A 16 24.37 16.42 -15.36
CA VAL A 16 23.90 16.88 -16.67
C VAL A 16 23.57 15.67 -17.56
N ARG A 17 24.46 14.68 -17.65
CA ARG A 17 24.21 13.44 -18.41
C ARG A 17 22.99 12.68 -17.90
N TYR A 18 22.82 12.58 -16.59
CA TYR A 18 21.66 11.90 -16.00
C TYR A 18 20.34 12.61 -16.31
N ILE A 19 20.33 13.94 -16.29
CA ILE A 19 19.17 14.76 -16.66
C ILE A 19 18.83 14.55 -18.15
N GLU A 20 19.84 14.54 -19.02
CA GLU A 20 19.66 14.28 -20.45
C GLU A 20 19.09 12.88 -20.72
N GLU A 21 19.61 11.84 -20.04
CA GLU A 21 19.10 10.48 -20.15
C GLU A 21 17.64 10.35 -19.68
N LYS A 22 17.29 11.00 -18.57
CA LYS A 22 15.91 11.09 -18.08
C LYS A 22 14.99 11.86 -19.03
N ALA A 23 15.47 12.95 -19.61
CA ALA A 23 14.71 13.72 -20.57
C ALA A 23 14.46 12.90 -21.85
N ARG A 24 15.47 12.15 -22.31
CA ARG A 24 15.38 11.25 -23.48
C ARG A 24 14.35 10.15 -23.25
N THR A 25 14.42 9.44 -22.13
CA THR A 25 13.45 8.38 -21.80
C THR A 25 12.03 8.94 -21.66
N ARG A 26 11.85 10.09 -21.00
CA ARG A 26 10.54 10.75 -20.91
C ARG A 26 9.98 11.14 -22.28
N LYS A 27 10.83 11.68 -23.16
CA LYS A 27 10.42 12.04 -24.53
C LYS A 27 9.97 10.80 -25.30
N ALA A 28 10.73 9.72 -25.26
CA ALA A 28 10.38 8.45 -25.91
C ALA A 28 9.02 7.89 -25.42
N LEU A 29 8.77 7.89 -24.10
CA LEU A 29 7.49 7.43 -23.54
C LEU A 29 6.31 8.33 -23.97
N ARG A 30 6.51 9.65 -24.00
CA ARG A 30 5.48 10.58 -24.48
C ARG A 30 5.17 10.37 -25.96
N GLU A 31 6.19 10.17 -26.79
CA GLU A 31 6.00 9.89 -28.21
C GLU A 31 5.22 8.59 -28.43
N TYR A 32 5.51 7.54 -27.66
CA TYR A 32 4.73 6.30 -27.68
C TYR A 32 3.25 6.55 -27.36
N ILE A 33 2.96 7.26 -26.27
CA ILE A 33 1.58 7.58 -25.87
C ILE A 33 0.86 8.43 -26.92
N ILE A 34 1.54 9.43 -27.49
CA ILE A 34 0.97 10.29 -28.52
C ILE A 34 0.59 9.46 -29.75
N LYS A 35 1.49 8.59 -30.24
CA LYS A 35 1.23 7.69 -31.38
C LYS A 35 0.01 6.80 -31.13
N GLU A 36 -0.04 6.21 -29.95
CA GLU A 36 -1.10 5.26 -29.58
C GLU A 36 -2.45 5.94 -29.35
N ARG A 37 -2.43 7.22 -28.94
CA ARG A 37 -3.63 8.05 -28.80
C ARG A 37 -4.10 8.63 -30.12
N SER A 38 -3.20 9.01 -31.02
CA SER A 38 -3.54 9.63 -32.30
C SER A 38 -3.98 8.63 -33.37
N ASN A 39 -3.85 7.32 -33.12
CA ASN A 39 -4.22 6.27 -34.08
C ASN A 39 -5.76 6.04 -34.10
N PRO A 40 -6.47 6.40 -35.19
CA PRO A 40 -7.93 6.27 -35.26
C PRO A 40 -8.40 4.82 -35.47
N PHE A 41 -7.57 3.96 -36.07
CA PHE A 41 -7.94 2.57 -36.37
C PHE A 41 -7.86 1.63 -35.16
N ARG A 42 -7.29 2.13 -34.06
CA ARG A 42 -7.09 1.35 -32.85
C ARG A 42 -8.40 0.95 -32.17
N GLN A 43 -9.43 1.81 -32.24
CA GLN A 43 -10.78 1.48 -31.76
C GLN A 43 -11.57 0.63 -32.77
N ALA A 44 -11.33 0.82 -34.07
CA ALA A 44 -12.03 0.12 -35.14
C ALA A 44 -11.61 -1.36 -35.28
N ALA A 45 -10.38 -1.70 -34.89
CA ALA A 45 -9.83 -3.04 -35.07
C ALA A 45 -10.36 -4.11 -34.09
N ASN A 46 -11.28 -3.79 -33.16
CA ASN A 46 -11.89 -4.74 -32.20
C ASN A 46 -10.92 -5.65 -31.42
N MET A 47 -9.61 -5.35 -31.41
CA MET A 47 -8.57 -6.19 -30.80
C MET A 47 -8.12 -5.73 -29.41
N GLY A 48 -8.78 -4.76 -28.80
CA GLY A 48 -8.50 -4.35 -27.43
C GLY A 48 -9.35 -3.15 -27.03
N GLY A 49 -9.95 -3.20 -25.84
CA GLY A 49 -10.84 -2.15 -25.31
C GLY A 49 -10.17 -0.78 -25.29
N GLY A 50 -10.99 0.27 -25.15
CA GLY A 50 -10.60 1.69 -25.27
C GLY A 50 -9.57 2.24 -24.27
N TYR A 51 -8.67 1.43 -23.74
CA TYR A 51 -7.60 1.77 -22.81
C TYR A 51 -6.22 1.57 -23.45
N ILE A 52 -5.25 2.42 -23.13
CA ILE A 52 -3.83 2.24 -23.47
C ILE A 52 -3.19 1.38 -22.38
N GLN A 53 -2.64 0.23 -22.75
CA GLN A 53 -1.89 -0.61 -21.81
C GLN A 53 -0.51 0.00 -21.59
N ASP A 54 -0.31 0.65 -20.44
CA ASP A 54 1.00 1.13 -20.04
C ASP A 54 1.82 -0.04 -19.43
N PRO A 55 2.95 -0.44 -20.04
CA PRO A 55 3.79 -1.50 -19.49
C PRO A 55 4.36 -1.16 -18.10
N ALA A 56 4.55 0.12 -17.77
CA ALA A 56 4.99 0.53 -16.43
C ALA A 56 3.91 0.25 -15.39
N PHE A 57 2.64 0.54 -15.73
CA PHE A 57 1.50 0.27 -14.87
C PHE A 57 1.30 -1.23 -14.66
N VAL A 58 1.37 -2.03 -15.73
CA VAL A 58 1.25 -3.49 -15.63
C VAL A 58 2.35 -4.09 -14.75
N ARG A 59 3.58 -3.59 -14.83
CA ARG A 59 4.68 -4.04 -13.95
C ARG A 59 4.46 -3.65 -12.49
N TYR A 60 3.95 -2.44 -12.26
CA TYR A 60 3.61 -1.99 -10.92
C TYR A 60 2.52 -2.85 -10.31
N GLU A 61 1.43 -3.09 -11.04
CA GLU A 61 0.38 -4.00 -10.63
C GLU A 61 0.95 -5.38 -10.35
N ALA A 62 1.70 -5.96 -11.29
CA ALA A 62 2.34 -7.26 -11.11
C ALA A 62 3.23 -7.34 -9.87
N SER A 63 3.93 -6.25 -9.52
CA SER A 63 4.78 -6.20 -8.32
C SER A 63 3.99 -6.15 -7.01
N ASN A 64 2.75 -5.66 -7.03
CA ASN A 64 1.87 -5.59 -5.86
C ASN A 64 0.99 -6.84 -5.72
N ILE A 65 1.03 -7.76 -6.68
CA ILE A 65 0.30 -9.02 -6.54
C ILE A 65 0.97 -9.84 -5.44
N PHE A 66 0.16 -10.38 -4.54
CA PHE A 66 0.59 -11.19 -3.40
C PHE A 66 1.57 -12.30 -3.78
N THR A 67 1.42 -12.92 -4.95
CA THR A 67 2.32 -13.96 -5.45
C THR A 67 3.74 -13.44 -5.70
N ALA A 68 3.89 -12.21 -6.20
CA ALA A 68 5.18 -11.56 -6.38
C ALA A 68 5.79 -11.14 -5.04
N GLU A 69 4.97 -10.67 -4.10
CA GLU A 69 5.42 -10.33 -2.75
C GLU A 69 5.95 -11.54 -1.99
N MET A 70 5.24 -12.68 -2.07
CA MET A 70 5.69 -13.94 -1.47
C MET A 70 6.99 -14.46 -2.08
N ALA A 71 7.19 -14.30 -3.38
CA ALA A 71 8.42 -14.73 -4.06
C ALA A 71 9.67 -13.97 -3.57
N HIS A 72 9.50 -12.72 -3.11
CA HIS A 72 10.60 -11.88 -2.61
C HIS A 72 10.64 -11.78 -1.09
N PHE A 73 9.72 -12.46 -0.39
CA PHE A 73 9.65 -12.44 1.06
C PHE A 73 10.90 -13.06 1.69
N LYS A 74 11.52 -12.31 2.62
CA LYS A 74 12.64 -12.78 3.42
C LYS A 74 12.27 -12.73 4.89
N PHE A 75 12.39 -13.87 5.56
CA PHE A 75 12.24 -13.95 7.00
C PHE A 75 13.42 -13.24 7.66
N THR A 76 13.16 -12.09 8.28
CA THR A 76 14.15 -11.35 9.07
C THR A 76 13.55 -11.03 10.43
N TRP A 77 14.40 -10.87 11.45
CA TRP A 77 13.95 -10.54 12.81
C TRP A 77 13.08 -9.29 12.87
N ARG A 78 13.33 -8.31 11.98
CA ARG A 78 12.48 -7.12 11.85
C ARG A 78 11.08 -7.49 11.37
N THR A 79 10.98 -8.23 10.27
CA THR A 79 9.69 -8.67 9.69
C THR A 79 8.90 -9.52 10.68
N THR A 80 9.56 -10.44 11.38
CA THR A 80 8.94 -11.29 12.39
C THR A 80 8.42 -10.49 13.57
N GLY A 81 9.20 -9.51 14.07
CA GLY A 81 8.76 -8.62 15.14
C GLY A 81 7.50 -7.82 14.76
N PHE A 82 7.43 -7.33 13.52
CA PHE A 82 6.23 -6.68 12.99
C PHE A 82 5.02 -7.63 12.97
N PHE A 83 5.20 -8.85 12.47
CA PHE A 83 4.12 -9.84 12.45
C PHE A 83 3.61 -10.17 13.86
N LEU A 84 4.52 -10.45 14.80
CA LEU A 84 4.15 -10.73 16.19
C LEU A 84 3.41 -9.55 16.83
N GLY A 85 3.89 -8.33 16.62
CA GLY A 85 3.27 -7.13 17.17
C GLY A 85 1.87 -6.84 16.59
N PHE A 86 1.71 -6.91 15.27
CA PHE A 86 0.46 -6.54 14.60
C PHE A 86 -0.58 -7.65 14.54
N VAL A 87 -0.16 -8.92 14.50
CA VAL A 87 -1.09 -10.05 14.40
C VAL A 87 -1.34 -10.65 15.78
N ILE A 88 -0.29 -11.00 16.51
CA ILE A 88 -0.42 -11.67 17.82
C ILE A 88 -0.76 -10.66 18.91
N GLY A 89 -0.20 -9.44 18.85
CA GLY A 89 -0.43 -8.39 19.84
C GLY A 89 -1.92 -8.12 20.11
N PRO A 90 -2.76 -7.85 19.09
CA PRO A 90 -4.19 -7.64 19.29
C PRO A 90 -4.92 -8.85 19.85
N MET A 91 -4.56 -10.07 19.43
CA MET A 91 -5.18 -11.29 19.94
C MET A 91 -4.96 -11.44 21.45
N VAL A 92 -3.71 -11.23 21.90
CA VAL A 92 -3.35 -11.29 23.31
C VAL A 92 -4.01 -10.15 24.09
N ALA A 93 -4.00 -8.92 23.54
CA ALA A 93 -4.61 -7.77 24.18
C ALA A 93 -6.12 -7.98 24.41
N ILE A 94 -6.84 -8.45 23.40
CA ILE A 94 -8.28 -8.75 23.51
C ILE A 94 -8.52 -9.84 24.55
N GLY A 95 -7.68 -10.89 24.58
CA GLY A 95 -7.78 -11.96 25.57
C GLY A 95 -7.66 -11.45 27.01
N ILE A 96 -6.64 -10.65 27.30
CA ILE A 96 -6.39 -10.08 28.63
C ILE A 96 -7.52 -9.13 29.04
N VAL A 97 -7.94 -8.25 28.14
CA VAL A 97 -9.02 -7.29 28.39
C VAL A 97 -10.33 -8.01 28.66
N SER A 98 -10.67 -9.01 27.86
CA SER A 98 -11.87 -9.84 28.06
C SER A 98 -11.85 -10.57 29.40
N GLU A 99 -10.70 -11.15 29.78
CA GLU A 99 -10.56 -11.83 31.06
C GLU A 99 -10.71 -10.87 32.24
N TYR A 100 -10.13 -9.67 32.16
CA TYR A 100 -10.27 -8.64 33.18
C TYR A 100 -11.74 -8.25 33.38
N TYR A 101 -12.47 -7.96 32.29
CA TYR A 101 -13.89 -7.63 32.36
C TYR A 101 -14.73 -8.77 32.94
N ARG A 102 -14.43 -10.02 32.55
CA ARG A 102 -15.10 -11.20 33.10
C ARG A 102 -14.90 -11.33 34.60
N ARG A 103 -13.65 -11.26 35.09
CA ARG A 103 -13.34 -11.35 36.52
C ARG A 103 -13.98 -10.21 37.32
N ALA A 104 -13.95 -9.00 36.79
CA ALA A 104 -14.59 -7.84 37.41
C ALA A 104 -16.11 -8.01 37.50
N PHE A 105 -16.74 -8.51 36.44
CA PHE A 105 -18.17 -8.80 36.42
C PHE A 105 -18.55 -9.91 37.43
N ASP A 106 -17.82 -11.02 37.44
CA ASP A 106 -18.04 -12.12 38.38
C ASP A 106 -17.91 -11.65 39.84
N ALA A 107 -16.96 -10.76 40.12
CA ALA A 107 -16.79 -10.18 41.44
C ALA A 107 -18.00 -9.30 41.85
N LYS A 108 -18.54 -8.49 40.93
CA LYS A 108 -19.76 -7.69 41.18
C LYS A 108 -20.98 -8.58 41.43
N VAL A 109 -21.11 -9.67 40.67
CA VAL A 109 -22.17 -10.65 40.85
C VAL A 109 -22.10 -11.33 42.22
N ARG A 110 -20.90 -11.73 42.67
CA ARG A 110 -20.67 -12.34 43.99
C ARG A 110 -20.95 -11.39 45.15
N ARG A 111 -20.73 -10.08 44.96
CA ARG A 111 -21.06 -9.04 45.96
C ARG A 111 -22.55 -8.65 45.98
N GLY A 112 -23.34 -9.16 45.04
CA GLY A 112 -24.77 -8.81 44.93
C GLY A 112 -25.03 -7.42 44.33
N GLU A 113 -24.02 -6.77 43.75
CA GLU A 113 -24.14 -5.43 43.14
C GLU A 113 -24.90 -5.46 41.80
N VAL A 114 -25.10 -6.64 41.21
CA VAL A 114 -25.82 -6.83 39.94
C VAL A 114 -27.09 -7.61 40.22
N SER A 115 -28.23 -6.95 39.93
CA SER A 115 -29.55 -7.55 40.03
C SER A 115 -29.63 -8.82 39.18
N TYR A 116 -30.41 -9.82 39.60
CA TYR A 116 -30.59 -11.03 38.80
C TYR A 116 -31.20 -10.75 37.42
N PHE A 117 -31.98 -9.66 37.30
CA PHE A 117 -32.61 -9.25 36.05
C PHE A 117 -31.62 -8.71 35.01
N ASP A 118 -30.53 -8.05 35.44
CA ASP A 118 -29.56 -7.40 34.54
C ASP A 118 -28.39 -8.30 34.11
N ARG A 119 -28.37 -9.57 34.54
CA ARG A 119 -27.32 -10.51 34.14
C ARG A 119 -27.56 -11.01 32.73
N PHE A 120 -26.57 -10.87 31.85
CA PHE A 120 -26.66 -11.38 30.48
C PHE A 120 -26.56 -12.92 30.40
N ASN A 121 -25.86 -13.56 31.34
CA ASN A 121 -25.73 -15.03 31.42
C ASN A 121 -26.51 -15.55 32.64
N LYS A 122 -27.79 -15.89 32.46
CA LYS A 122 -28.66 -16.39 33.54
C LYS A 122 -28.77 -17.91 33.60
N PHE A 123 -28.67 -18.59 32.46
CA PHE A 123 -29.06 -19.99 32.29
C PHE A 123 -28.06 -20.81 31.46
N THR A 124 -26.83 -20.34 31.32
CA THR A 124 -25.75 -20.99 30.57
C THR A 124 -24.53 -21.04 31.46
#